data_AF-G3TMA8-F1
#
_entry.id   AF-G3TMA8-F1
#
_cell.length_a   1.000
_cell.length_b   1.000
_cell.length_c   1.000
_cell.angle_alpha   90.00
_cell.angle_beta   90.00
_cell.angle_gamma   90.00
#
_symmetry.space_group_name_H-M   'P 1'
#
loop_
_entity.id
_entity.type
_entity.pdbx_description
1 polymer ?
#
loop_
_entity_poly.entity_id
_entity_poly.type
_entity_poly.pdbx_seq_one_letter_code
_entity_poly.pdbx_strand_id
1 'polypeptide(L)'
;NNTNLALFFPDYFGNIVIKMENNIMFYSKVNIKDAIQLHSWINKTINSFFGLDIAGQLYFVYVFEDGTLETQQYPLKLEAQSLTFQASEECPYVAFHTSLTRVFYFLDKREVLPFWVQMTYPENVGLHIILESYGPKIIKEKRKFTFEIILGQCTKTMISTFSQAVNYEAVGDYFKLQDQTSGLVLYNVQPSRYSKACITPKKVFQVAVGCNSKKYIAVKGFSKKGCLRHNFSYVIENSYLSHYPSSQQLVAHVAKKFRCPIVLEFSMTFLPHQQKFDDNGYVEDVTVNFIVWEIHGRDDYSFNTTMRKHGCLNEAQTWKSMTELNKHLPLEKAWGPENYKHCFSYAIGKPGDLNQPYEIINKSNYNHIIWPLDHSGMYVFGVKILDPNYSFCNLTAIFAIETFGLITRPNGYLVASFLFLLMLLFFSILVLSYFQYMKIYRQYIYEPLHEPERKQKKT
;
A
#
# COMPACT_ATOMS: atom_id res chain seq x y z
N ASN A 1 28.34 57.92 -5.96
CA ASN A 1 29.02 56.74 -6.54
C ASN A 1 28.08 55.57 -6.53
N ASN A 2 27.64 55.13 -7.72
CA ASN A 2 26.84 53.92 -7.91
C ASN A 2 27.68 52.71 -7.46
N THR A 3 27.46 52.23 -6.24
CA THR A 3 28.02 50.96 -5.79
C THR A 3 27.09 49.86 -6.28
N ASN A 4 27.46 49.20 -7.37
CA ASN A 4 26.75 48.03 -7.87
C ASN A 4 27.00 46.83 -6.94
N LEU A 5 26.02 45.94 -6.92
CA LEU A 5 25.97 44.75 -6.09
C LEU A 5 26.79 43.65 -6.79
N ALA A 6 27.90 43.22 -6.19
CA ALA A 6 28.79 42.25 -6.83
C ALA A 6 28.37 40.80 -6.58
N LEU A 7 27.97 40.49 -5.34
CA LEU A 7 27.52 39.15 -4.96
C LEU A 7 26.48 39.20 -3.85
N PHE A 8 25.45 38.36 -3.96
CA PHE A 8 24.39 38.16 -2.97
C PHE A 8 24.32 36.69 -2.60
N PHE A 9 24.41 36.37 -1.32
CA PHE A 9 24.41 34.98 -0.86
C PHE A 9 23.49 34.75 0.34
N PRO A 10 22.42 33.96 0.18
CA PRO A 10 21.61 33.44 1.28
C PRO A 10 22.03 32.01 1.68
N ASP A 11 22.21 31.76 2.98
CA ASP A 11 22.49 30.43 3.52
C ASP A 11 21.21 29.66 3.96
N TYR A 12 21.38 28.39 4.31
CA TYR A 12 20.28 27.53 4.79
C TYR A 12 19.68 27.97 6.14
N PHE A 13 20.43 28.72 6.94
CA PHE A 13 20.00 29.22 8.24
C PHE A 13 19.33 30.60 8.16
N GLY A 14 19.19 31.16 6.96
CA GLY A 14 18.60 32.47 6.72
C GLY A 14 19.55 33.63 6.97
N ASN A 15 20.86 33.39 7.02
CA ASN A 15 21.89 34.42 6.96
C ASN A 15 22.05 34.90 5.52
N ILE A 16 22.28 36.19 5.36
CA ILE A 16 22.50 36.82 4.06
C ILE A 16 23.82 37.58 4.14
N VAL A 17 24.74 37.26 3.23
CA VAL A 17 25.99 38.00 3.04
C VAL A 17 25.94 38.70 1.69
N ILE A 18 26.20 39.99 1.70
CA ILE A 18 26.18 40.85 0.52
C ILE A 18 27.58 41.42 0.35
N LYS A 19 28.18 41.25 -0.82
CA LYS A 19 29.45 41.89 -1.18
C LYS A 19 29.20 42.92 -2.26
N MET A 20 29.67 44.12 -2.02
CA MET A 20 29.67 45.21 -2.98
C MET A 20 30.94 45.16 -3.85
N GLU A 21 30.92 45.78 -5.03
CA GLU A 21 32.08 45.85 -5.93
C GLU A 21 33.31 46.51 -5.29
N ASN A 22 33.11 47.43 -4.36
CA ASN A 22 34.19 48.08 -3.61
C ASN A 22 34.74 47.22 -2.44
N ASN A 23 34.47 45.90 -2.46
CA ASN A 23 34.84 44.93 -1.43
C ASN A 23 34.28 45.21 -0.02
N ILE A 24 33.31 46.13 0.12
CA ILE A 24 32.54 46.28 1.35
C ILE A 24 31.54 45.14 1.45
N MET A 25 31.45 44.52 2.61
CA MET A 25 30.51 43.44 2.87
C MET A 25 29.46 43.87 3.89
N PHE A 26 28.26 43.33 3.72
CA PHE A 26 27.16 43.48 4.65
C PHE A 26 26.60 42.13 5.04
N TYR A 27 26.15 42.04 6.27
CA TYR A 27 25.45 40.90 6.83
C TYR A 27 24.03 41.29 7.19
N SER A 28 23.08 40.44 6.82
CA SER A 28 21.69 40.57 7.22
C SER A 28 21.10 39.18 7.47
N LYS A 29 19.84 39.13 7.90
CA LYS A 29 19.07 37.89 7.98
C LYS A 29 17.74 38.05 7.26
N VAL A 30 17.21 36.93 6.79
CA VAL A 30 15.89 36.86 6.19
C VAL A 30 14.86 37.47 7.15
N ASN A 31 13.97 38.31 6.61
CA ASN A 31 12.95 39.09 7.33
C ASN A 31 13.48 40.21 8.25
N ILE A 32 14.77 40.54 8.21
CA ILE A 32 15.32 41.75 8.83
C ILE A 32 15.60 42.76 7.72
N LYS A 33 15.12 44.00 7.89
CA LYS A 33 15.29 45.07 6.89
C LYS A 33 16.67 45.69 6.94
N ASP A 34 17.32 45.61 8.09
CA ASP A 34 18.61 46.24 8.32
C ASP A 34 19.75 45.28 7.93
N ALA A 35 20.81 45.86 7.38
CA ALA A 35 22.06 45.17 7.10
C ALA A 35 23.18 45.84 7.88
N ILE A 36 24.06 45.04 8.47
CA ILE A 36 25.21 45.53 9.22
C ILE A 36 26.44 45.42 8.33
N GLN A 37 27.22 46.49 8.27
CA GLN A 37 28.51 46.43 7.59
C GLN A 37 29.47 45.52 8.36
N LEU A 38 30.03 44.55 7.65
CA LEU A 38 31.09 43.69 8.15
C LEU A 38 32.44 44.43 8.08
N HIS A 39 33.35 44.09 8.97
CA HIS A 39 34.71 44.56 9.01
C HIS A 39 35.43 44.27 7.68
N SER A 40 36.34 45.17 7.26
CA SER A 40 37.06 44.97 6.01
C SER A 40 38.24 44.03 6.21
N TRP A 41 37.99 42.72 6.09
CA TRP A 41 39.05 41.71 6.10
C TRP A 41 39.77 41.59 4.74
N ILE A 42 39.19 42.18 3.69
CA ILE A 42 39.65 42.03 2.31
C ILE A 42 40.56 43.22 1.93
N ASN A 43 41.72 42.91 1.35
CA ASN A 43 42.55 43.92 0.72
C ASN A 43 41.83 44.52 -0.50
N LYS A 44 41.66 45.86 -0.52
CA LYS A 44 40.89 46.56 -1.56
C LYS A 44 41.48 46.40 -2.97
N THR A 45 42.75 46.02 -3.07
CA THR A 45 43.47 45.92 -4.35
C THR A 45 43.51 44.51 -4.93
N ILE A 46 43.24 43.46 -4.14
CA ILE A 46 43.34 42.06 -4.59
C ILE A 46 41.97 41.56 -5.03
N ASN A 47 41.90 41.00 -6.23
CA ASN A 47 40.70 40.35 -6.72
C ASN A 47 40.37 39.15 -5.83
N SER A 48 39.19 39.18 -5.24
CA SER A 48 38.71 38.14 -4.35
C SER A 48 37.26 37.82 -4.62
N PHE A 49 36.89 36.56 -4.45
CA PHE A 49 35.51 36.14 -4.33
C PHE A 49 35.35 35.31 -3.06
N PHE A 50 34.12 35.07 -2.65
CA PHE A 50 33.85 34.19 -1.51
C PHE A 50 33.10 32.95 -1.96
N GLY A 51 33.43 31.83 -1.33
CA GLY A 51 32.76 30.55 -1.51
C GLY A 51 32.33 29.99 -0.16
N LEU A 52 31.43 29.01 -0.17
CA LEU A 52 31.09 28.26 1.03
C LEU A 52 31.43 26.80 0.88
N ASP A 53 31.82 26.19 1.98
CA ASP A 53 31.88 24.75 2.07
C ASP A 53 30.48 24.14 2.27
N ILE A 54 30.45 22.81 2.29
CA ILE A 54 29.26 22.00 2.58
C ILE A 54 28.69 22.21 3.99
N ALA A 55 29.47 22.79 4.92
CA ALA A 55 29.05 23.11 6.28
C ALA A 55 28.53 24.55 6.41
N GLY A 56 28.50 25.32 5.32
CA GLY A 56 28.09 26.73 5.31
C GLY A 56 29.13 27.69 5.92
N GLN A 57 30.40 27.29 5.98
CA GLN A 57 31.50 28.16 6.40
C GLN A 57 31.95 29.02 5.22
N LEU A 58 32.07 30.33 5.43
CA LEU A 58 32.46 31.29 4.41
C LEU A 58 33.99 31.29 4.25
N TYR A 59 34.49 31.22 3.02
CA TYR A 59 35.90 31.34 2.68
C TYR A 59 36.10 32.44 1.66
N PHE A 60 37.15 33.24 1.82
CA PHE A 60 37.68 34.06 0.75
C PHE A 60 38.61 33.25 -0.11
N VAL A 61 38.52 33.45 -1.42
CA VAL A 61 39.46 32.97 -2.41
C VAL A 61 40.09 34.20 -3.04
N TYR A 62 41.38 34.39 -2.79
CA TYR A 62 42.19 35.45 -3.39
C TYR A 62 42.82 34.94 -4.67
N VAL A 63 42.77 35.77 -5.71
CA VAL A 63 43.41 35.51 -7.01
C VAL A 63 44.54 36.50 -7.17
N PHE A 64 45.78 36.01 -7.12
CA PHE A 64 46.97 36.84 -7.32
C PHE A 64 47.31 36.98 -8.81
N GLU A 65 48.11 37.98 -9.17
CA GLU A 65 48.46 38.27 -10.57
C GLU A 65 49.25 37.14 -11.25
N ASP A 66 49.92 36.30 -10.46
CA ASP A 66 50.63 35.11 -10.93
C ASP A 66 49.71 33.89 -11.15
N GLY A 67 48.40 34.05 -10.94
CA GLY A 67 47.40 33.00 -11.07
C GLY A 67 47.31 32.05 -9.87
N THR A 68 48.05 32.31 -8.78
CA THR A 68 47.92 31.52 -7.55
C THR A 68 46.60 31.82 -6.84
N LEU A 69 46.02 30.77 -6.25
CA LEU A 69 44.77 30.83 -5.49
C LEU A 69 45.07 30.54 -4.02
N GLU A 70 44.72 31.48 -3.15
CA GLU A 70 44.82 31.29 -1.70
C GLU A 70 43.45 31.39 -1.05
N THR A 71 43.16 30.48 -0.13
CA THR A 71 41.88 30.43 0.57
C THR A 71 42.03 30.81 2.03
N GLN A 72 41.19 31.72 2.51
CA GLN A 72 41.16 32.14 3.91
C GLN A 72 39.77 31.95 4.49
N GLN A 73 39.66 31.26 5.63
CA GLN A 73 38.39 31.12 6.33
C GLN A 73 37.95 32.46 6.92
N TYR A 74 36.69 32.83 6.69
CA TYR A 74 36.10 34.04 7.24
C TYR A 74 35.18 33.71 8.43
N PRO A 75 35.43 34.27 9.64
CA PRO A 75 34.71 33.93 10.86
C PRO A 75 33.34 34.65 10.96
N LEU A 76 32.49 34.51 9.94
CA LEU A 76 31.20 35.20 9.83
C LEU A 76 30.34 35.10 11.09
N LYS A 77 30.28 33.91 11.72
CA LYS A 77 29.47 33.68 12.92
C LYS A 77 29.95 34.49 14.12
N LEU A 78 31.27 34.55 14.34
CA LEU A 78 31.86 35.32 15.44
C LEU A 78 31.67 36.81 15.20
N GLU A 79 31.84 37.26 13.96
CA GLU A 79 31.66 38.67 13.61
C GLU A 79 30.22 39.11 13.75
N ALA A 80 29.27 38.31 13.24
CA ALA A 80 27.84 38.56 13.43
C ALA A 80 27.47 38.63 14.93
N GLN A 81 28.01 37.72 15.75
CA GLN A 81 27.80 37.74 17.21
C GLN A 81 28.39 38.98 17.88
N SER A 82 29.61 39.38 17.50
CA SER A 82 30.27 40.58 18.01
C SER A 82 29.49 41.85 17.67
N LEU A 83 29.01 41.96 16.43
CA LEU A 83 28.20 43.09 15.97
C LEU A 83 26.83 43.15 16.65
N THR A 84 26.19 42.00 16.90
CA THR A 84 24.94 41.96 17.68
C THR A 84 25.15 42.37 19.13
N PHE A 85 26.29 41.99 19.73
CA PHE A 85 26.65 42.38 21.08
C PHE A 85 26.90 43.89 21.20
N GLN A 86 27.64 44.48 20.26
CA GLN A 86 27.86 45.94 20.20
C GLN A 86 26.57 46.73 20.03
N ALA A 87 25.58 46.16 19.31
CA ALA A 87 24.28 46.77 19.11
C ALA A 87 23.33 46.61 20.32
N SER A 88 23.76 45.95 21.40
CA SER A 88 22.92 45.61 22.57
C SER A 88 21.61 44.91 22.18
N GLU A 89 21.63 44.13 21.10
CA GLU A 89 20.44 43.46 20.59
C GLU A 89 20.38 42.02 21.09
N GLU A 90 19.34 41.68 21.83
CA GLU A 90 19.12 40.34 22.36
C GLU A 90 18.11 39.55 21.54
N CYS A 91 18.21 38.22 21.59
CA CYS A 91 17.17 37.37 21.01
C CYS A 91 15.98 37.32 21.98
N PRO A 92 14.74 37.62 21.53
CA PRO A 92 13.57 37.60 22.41
C PRO A 92 13.22 36.20 22.95
N TYR A 93 13.85 35.14 22.43
CA TYR A 93 13.69 33.76 22.89
C TYR A 93 15.05 33.09 23.11
N VAL A 94 15.08 32.12 24.02
CA VAL A 94 16.27 31.32 24.35
C VAL A 94 16.38 30.12 23.39
N ALA A 95 15.26 29.46 23.10
CA ALA A 95 15.24 28.24 22.29
C ALA A 95 13.98 28.13 21.42
N PHE A 96 14.14 27.55 20.24
CA PHE A 96 13.06 27.25 19.30
C PHE A 96 13.30 25.87 18.66
N HIS A 97 12.60 24.86 19.16
CA HIS A 97 12.76 23.45 18.78
C HIS A 97 11.53 22.92 18.06
N THR A 98 11.72 21.90 17.22
CA THR A 98 10.64 21.25 16.48
C THR A 98 10.94 19.78 16.24
N SER A 99 9.89 18.97 16.14
CA SER A 99 9.98 17.57 15.68
C SER A 99 10.17 17.43 14.17
N LEU A 100 10.20 18.53 13.42
CA LEU A 100 10.36 18.51 11.96
C LEU A 100 11.81 18.20 11.58
N THR A 101 12.04 16.96 11.19
CA THR A 101 13.36 16.45 10.74
C THR A 101 13.54 16.50 9.23
N ARG A 102 12.45 16.61 8.46
CA ARG A 102 12.46 16.62 6.99
C ARG A 102 11.81 17.90 6.47
N VAL A 103 12.18 18.30 5.26
CA VAL A 103 11.55 19.44 4.57
C VAL A 103 10.26 19.00 3.86
N PHE A 104 10.07 17.70 3.64
CA PHE A 104 8.97 17.16 2.84
C PHE A 104 8.30 15.97 3.54
N TYR A 105 6.97 16.01 3.61
CA TYR A 105 6.12 14.97 4.20
C TYR A 105 4.99 14.61 3.25
N PHE A 106 4.53 13.35 3.32
CA PHE A 106 3.34 12.89 2.61
C PHE A 106 2.18 12.74 3.58
N LEU A 107 0.96 13.06 3.13
CA LEU A 107 -0.27 12.84 3.88
C LEU A 107 -1.27 12.11 2.97
N ASP A 108 -1.62 10.89 3.35
CA ASP A 108 -2.64 10.07 2.67
C ASP A 108 -4.00 10.18 3.37
N LYS A 109 -5.08 9.69 2.72
CA LYS A 109 -6.47 9.93 3.13
C LYS A 109 -6.78 9.62 4.61
N ARG A 110 -6.29 8.49 5.11
CA ARG A 110 -6.50 8.02 6.50
C ARG A 110 -5.35 8.34 7.45
N GLU A 111 -4.31 8.99 6.95
CA GLU A 111 -3.13 9.29 7.74
C GLU A 111 -3.32 10.57 8.54
N VAL A 112 -2.60 10.62 9.65
CA VAL A 112 -2.57 11.75 10.55
C VAL A 112 -1.11 12.09 10.76
N LEU A 113 -0.75 13.34 10.47
CA LEU A 113 0.62 13.84 10.60
C LEU A 113 0.69 14.82 11.78
N PRO A 114 1.13 14.35 12.96
CA PRO A 114 1.40 15.22 14.09
C PRO A 114 2.82 15.79 14.02
N PHE A 115 2.97 17.05 14.44
CA PHE A 115 4.28 17.62 14.77
C PHE A 115 4.14 18.57 15.94
N TRP A 116 5.26 18.84 16.61
CA TRP A 116 5.32 19.80 17.69
C TRP A 116 6.40 20.84 17.46
N VAL A 117 6.18 22.00 18.06
CA VAL A 117 7.09 23.14 18.09
C VAL A 117 7.11 23.68 19.50
N GLN A 118 8.29 23.84 20.07
CA GLN A 118 8.51 24.31 21.41
C GLN A 118 9.35 25.59 21.37
N MET A 119 8.93 26.59 22.11
CA MET A 119 9.62 27.87 22.22
C MET A 119 9.79 28.24 23.68
N THR A 120 11.02 28.55 24.08
CA THR A 120 11.37 28.97 25.44
C THR A 120 11.88 30.40 25.42
N TYR A 121 11.33 31.25 26.28
CA TYR A 121 11.62 32.69 26.32
C TYR A 121 11.53 33.24 27.74
N PRO A 122 12.19 34.38 28.05
CA PRO A 122 12.09 35.01 29.37
C PRO A 122 10.66 35.41 29.72
N GLU A 123 10.33 35.37 31.01
CA GLU A 123 9.05 35.88 31.50
C GLU A 123 8.86 37.37 31.10
N ASN A 124 7.60 37.79 30.89
CA ASN A 124 7.21 39.15 30.46
C ASN A 124 7.45 39.54 28.99
N VAL A 125 8.04 38.69 28.14
CA VAL A 125 8.21 39.01 26.70
C VAL A 125 6.92 38.78 25.89
N GLY A 126 6.12 37.78 26.27
CA GLY A 126 4.81 37.50 25.66
C GLY A 126 4.86 36.99 24.21
N LEU A 127 5.69 35.98 23.93
CA LEU A 127 5.83 35.43 22.57
C LEU A 127 4.78 34.36 22.22
N HIS A 128 4.50 34.21 20.92
CA HIS A 128 3.68 33.12 20.39
C HIS A 128 4.32 32.47 19.16
N ILE A 129 3.90 31.23 18.89
CA ILE A 129 4.34 30.47 17.71
C ILE A 129 3.35 30.77 16.58
N ILE A 130 3.86 31.19 15.43
CA ILE A 130 3.07 31.47 14.23
C ILE A 130 3.27 30.30 13.27
N LEU A 131 2.15 29.73 12.79
CA LEU A 131 2.10 28.70 11.77
C LEU A 131 1.23 29.16 10.60
N GLU A 132 1.89 29.48 9.49
CA GLU A 132 1.27 29.97 8.26
C GLU A 132 1.26 28.84 7.23
N SER A 133 0.16 28.74 6.48
CA SER A 133 0.00 27.78 5.39
C SER A 133 -0.18 28.51 4.08
N TYR A 134 0.53 28.09 3.05
CA TYR A 134 0.44 28.60 1.68
C TYR A 134 0.06 27.46 0.73
N GLY A 135 -0.88 27.72 -0.16
CA GLY A 135 -1.40 26.74 -1.12
C GLY A 135 -2.88 26.40 -0.89
N PRO A 136 -3.35 25.28 -1.44
CA PRO A 136 -4.76 24.91 -1.42
C PRO A 136 -5.22 24.50 -0.01
N LYS A 137 -6.49 24.80 0.33
CA LYS A 137 -7.10 24.48 1.63
C LYS A 137 -7.61 23.04 1.68
N ILE A 138 -6.67 22.09 1.56
CA ILE A 138 -6.97 20.64 1.45
C ILE A 138 -6.62 19.84 2.72
N ILE A 139 -5.96 20.47 3.69
CA ILE A 139 -5.58 19.85 4.97
C ILE A 139 -6.46 20.43 6.08
N LYS A 140 -7.04 19.53 6.89
CA LYS A 140 -7.66 19.89 8.16
C LYS A 140 -6.57 19.96 9.23
N GLU A 141 -6.47 21.12 9.84
CA GLU A 141 -5.51 21.39 10.89
C GLU A 141 -6.19 21.47 12.26
N LYS A 142 -5.65 20.76 13.26
CA LYS A 142 -6.00 20.92 14.67
C LYS A 142 -4.76 21.35 15.45
N ARG A 143 -4.89 22.39 16.29
CA ARG A 143 -3.80 22.93 17.12
C ARG A 143 -4.14 22.76 18.59
N LYS A 144 -3.16 22.34 19.39
CA LYS A 144 -3.21 22.33 20.85
C LYS A 144 -1.99 23.06 21.38
N PHE A 145 -2.20 23.94 22.36
CA PHE A 145 -1.11 24.67 23.00
C PHE A 145 -0.98 24.23 24.46
N THR A 146 0.25 24.03 24.91
CA THR A 146 0.60 23.86 26.32
C THR A 146 1.62 24.92 26.72
N PHE A 147 1.60 25.30 27.99
CA PHE A 147 2.40 26.40 28.51
C PHE A 147 2.86 26.06 29.93
N GLU A 148 4.14 26.33 30.20
CA GLU A 148 4.81 26.04 31.48
C GLU A 148 5.73 27.21 31.84
N ILE A 149 5.83 27.54 33.13
CA ILE A 149 6.75 28.57 33.65
C ILE A 149 7.66 27.93 34.69
N ILE A 150 8.97 28.05 34.50
CA ILE A 150 9.98 27.53 35.44
C ILE A 150 11.12 28.55 35.53
N LEU A 151 11.49 28.95 36.75
CA LEU A 151 12.67 29.79 37.04
C LEU A 151 12.75 31.07 36.17
N GLY A 152 11.64 31.79 35.99
CA GLY A 152 11.58 33.02 35.19
C GLY A 152 11.66 32.81 33.67
N GLN A 153 11.53 31.56 33.20
CA GLN A 153 11.39 31.21 31.78
C GLN A 153 10.03 30.61 31.48
N CYS A 154 9.45 31.05 30.38
CA CYS A 154 8.21 30.58 29.82
C CYS A 154 8.51 29.61 28.68
N THR A 155 7.95 28.40 28.75
CA THR A 155 7.99 27.42 27.66
C THR A 155 6.60 27.22 27.08
N LYS A 156 6.47 27.42 25.77
CA LYS A 156 5.23 27.23 25.02
C LYS A 156 5.41 26.13 23.99
N THR A 157 4.56 25.11 24.03
CA THR A 157 4.58 24.02 23.07
C THR A 157 3.28 24.03 22.26
N MET A 158 3.41 24.06 20.94
CA MET A 158 2.32 23.89 19.99
C MET A 158 2.39 22.48 19.42
N ILE A 159 1.30 21.72 19.54
CA ILE A 159 1.12 20.44 18.89
C ILE A 159 0.09 20.64 17.79
N SER A 160 0.52 20.44 16.55
CA SER A 160 -0.33 20.52 15.37
C SER A 160 -0.55 19.14 14.77
N THR A 161 -1.78 18.88 14.35
CA THR A 161 -2.19 17.61 13.76
C THR A 161 -2.87 17.87 12.43
N PHE A 162 -2.28 17.34 11.36
CA PHE A 162 -2.78 17.45 9.99
C PHE A 162 -3.49 16.16 9.59
N SER A 163 -4.69 16.29 9.02
CA SER A 163 -5.45 15.16 8.47
C SER A 163 -6.32 15.61 7.30
N GLN A 164 -6.89 14.66 6.56
CA GLN A 164 -7.93 14.92 5.58
C GLN A 164 -9.32 14.58 6.16
N ALA A 165 -10.37 15.25 5.68
CA ALA A 165 -11.75 15.02 6.11
C ALA A 165 -12.75 14.86 4.94
N VAL A 166 -12.23 14.58 3.74
CA VAL A 166 -13.01 14.41 2.52
C VAL A 166 -13.50 12.97 2.44
N ASN A 167 -14.78 12.77 2.12
CA ASN A 167 -15.34 11.46 1.81
C ASN A 167 -15.44 11.32 0.27
N TYR A 168 -14.87 10.24 -0.26
CA TYR A 168 -14.86 9.91 -1.69
C TYR A 168 -15.90 8.85 -2.07
N GLU A 169 -16.71 8.37 -1.12
CA GLU A 169 -17.76 7.39 -1.38
C GLU A 169 -18.89 7.97 -2.24
N ALA A 170 -19.29 7.21 -3.27
CA ALA A 170 -20.43 7.51 -4.14
C ALA A 170 -20.41 8.92 -4.78
N VAL A 171 -19.22 9.51 -4.95
CA VAL A 171 -19.04 10.81 -5.61
C VAL A 171 -19.20 10.66 -7.12
N GLY A 172 -19.84 11.63 -7.78
CA GLY A 172 -20.10 11.57 -9.21
C GLY A 172 -18.84 11.52 -10.08
N ASP A 173 -17.80 12.29 -9.74
CA ASP A 173 -16.50 12.27 -10.39
C ASP A 173 -15.38 12.13 -9.33
N TYR A 174 -14.97 10.89 -9.11
CA TYR A 174 -13.95 10.53 -8.12
C TYR A 174 -12.59 11.17 -8.43
N PHE A 175 -12.16 11.15 -9.69
CA PHE A 175 -10.84 11.66 -10.08
C PHE A 175 -10.78 13.17 -9.97
N LYS A 176 -11.85 13.87 -10.35
CA LYS A 176 -11.94 15.33 -10.16
C LYS A 176 -11.89 15.71 -8.68
N LEU A 177 -12.60 14.98 -7.82
CA LEU A 177 -12.52 15.25 -6.38
C LEU A 177 -11.11 15.00 -5.84
N GLN A 178 -10.44 13.92 -6.26
CA GLN A 178 -9.04 13.67 -5.89
C GLN A 178 -8.12 14.82 -6.33
N ASP A 179 -8.25 15.30 -7.56
CA ASP A 179 -7.44 16.42 -8.07
C ASP A 179 -7.67 17.70 -7.25
N GLN A 180 -8.93 17.99 -6.90
CA GLN A 180 -9.28 19.16 -6.07
C GLN A 180 -8.81 19.07 -4.61
N THR A 181 -8.54 17.86 -4.12
CA THR A 181 -8.25 17.59 -2.70
C THR A 181 -6.86 17.00 -2.45
N SER A 182 -6.04 16.93 -3.51
CA SER A 182 -4.63 16.59 -3.47
C SER A 182 -3.80 17.79 -3.90
N GLY A 183 -2.52 17.78 -3.57
CA GLY A 183 -1.62 18.88 -3.89
C GLY A 183 -0.59 19.15 -2.79
N LEU A 184 0.19 20.22 -3.00
CA LEU A 184 1.27 20.60 -2.11
C LEU A 184 0.87 21.81 -1.26
N VAL A 185 0.99 21.66 0.05
CA VAL A 185 0.80 22.78 1.00
C VAL A 185 2.13 23.09 1.66
N LEU A 186 2.56 24.34 1.55
CA LEU A 186 3.77 24.84 2.19
C LEU A 186 3.42 25.41 3.55
N TYR A 187 4.15 25.00 4.57
CA TYR A 187 4.00 25.52 5.92
C TYR A 187 5.25 26.29 6.33
N ASN A 188 5.01 27.45 6.92
CA ASN A 188 6.03 28.26 7.56
C ASN A 188 5.76 28.32 9.06
N VAL A 189 6.73 27.90 9.86
CA VAL A 189 6.66 28.03 11.31
C VAL A 189 7.78 28.92 11.84
N GLN A 190 7.39 29.92 12.62
CA GLN A 190 8.29 30.96 13.12
C GLN A 190 7.80 31.52 14.47
N PRO A 191 8.71 32.06 15.30
CA PRO A 191 8.33 32.84 16.47
C PRO A 191 7.70 34.18 16.06
N SER A 192 6.86 34.75 16.92
CA SER A 192 6.17 36.01 16.67
C SER A 192 7.06 37.24 16.65
N ARG A 193 8.24 37.16 17.29
CA ARG A 193 9.28 38.18 17.24
C ARG A 193 10.62 37.51 16.91
N TYR A 194 11.40 38.18 16.09
CA TYR A 194 12.69 37.72 15.61
C TYR A 194 13.68 38.89 15.62
N SER A 195 14.96 38.60 15.88
CA SER A 195 16.05 39.59 15.89
C SER A 195 17.31 39.01 15.24
N LYS A 196 18.27 39.86 14.85
CA LYS A 196 19.52 39.38 14.21
C LYS A 196 20.36 38.54 15.17
N ALA A 197 20.20 38.72 16.48
CA ALA A 197 20.87 37.94 17.51
C ALA A 197 20.39 36.47 17.58
N CYS A 198 19.22 36.15 17.03
CA CYS A 198 18.64 34.81 17.12
C CYS A 198 19.23 33.81 16.14
N ILE A 199 19.71 32.67 16.64
CA ILE A 199 20.42 31.65 15.83
C ILE A 199 19.56 31.02 14.73
N THR A 200 18.25 30.81 14.97
CA THR A 200 17.40 30.07 14.00
C THR A 200 16.06 30.78 13.80
N PRO A 201 15.77 31.35 12.62
CA PRO A 201 14.59 32.20 12.43
C PRO A 201 13.29 31.45 12.15
N LYS A 202 13.37 30.34 11.42
CA LYS A 202 12.24 29.88 10.61
C LYS A 202 12.43 28.42 10.22
N LYS A 203 11.35 27.66 10.23
CA LYS A 203 11.31 26.32 9.60
C LYS A 203 10.22 26.30 8.55
N VAL A 204 10.63 26.00 7.33
CA VAL A 204 9.72 25.83 6.20
C VAL A 204 9.70 24.35 5.85
N PHE A 205 8.51 23.79 5.71
CA PHE A 205 8.33 22.41 5.30
C PHE A 205 7.10 22.29 4.40
N GLN A 206 7.04 21.20 3.67
CA GLN A 206 6.01 20.92 2.69
C GLN A 206 5.27 19.64 3.06
N VAL A 207 3.96 19.67 2.86
CA VAL A 207 3.09 18.49 3.02
C VAL A 207 2.42 18.25 1.67
N ALA A 208 2.80 17.15 1.02
CA ALA A 208 2.14 16.67 -0.17
C ALA A 208 0.97 15.75 0.22
N VAL A 209 -0.24 16.23 -0.04
CA VAL A 209 -1.46 15.43 0.09
C VAL A 209 -1.63 14.65 -1.21
N GLY A 210 -1.56 13.32 -1.13
CA GLY A 210 -1.63 12.48 -2.32
C GLY A 210 -0.95 11.13 -2.16
N CYS A 211 -0.67 10.47 -3.29
CA CYS A 211 -0.01 9.18 -3.29
C CYS A 211 1.51 9.31 -3.12
N ASN A 212 2.06 8.63 -2.12
CA ASN A 212 3.50 8.33 -2.06
C ASN A 212 3.79 7.11 -2.94
N SER A 213 4.56 7.30 -4.01
CA SER A 213 4.88 6.25 -5.00
C SER A 213 5.61 5.03 -4.41
N LYS A 214 6.19 5.14 -3.22
CA LYS A 214 6.83 4.03 -2.52
C LYS A 214 5.87 3.16 -1.72
N LYS A 215 4.59 3.56 -1.57
CA LYS A 215 3.57 2.72 -0.92
C LYS A 215 3.10 1.62 -1.84
N TYR A 216 3.03 0.40 -1.31
CA TYR A 216 2.51 -0.76 -2.04
C TYR A 216 1.82 -1.73 -1.09
N ILE A 217 1.03 -2.65 -1.65
CA ILE A 217 0.44 -3.77 -0.92
C ILE A 217 1.08 -5.09 -1.34
N ALA A 218 1.02 -6.08 -0.45
CA ALA A 218 1.43 -7.43 -0.72
C ALA A 218 0.53 -8.43 0.01
N VAL A 219 0.34 -9.61 -0.60
CA VAL A 219 -0.36 -10.72 0.05
C VAL A 219 0.59 -11.41 1.02
N LYS A 220 0.15 -11.61 2.26
CA LYS A 220 0.90 -12.29 3.32
C LYS A 220 1.21 -13.73 2.91
N GLY A 221 2.43 -14.20 3.22
CA GLY A 221 2.89 -15.56 2.87
C GLY A 221 3.58 -15.68 1.50
N PHE A 222 3.45 -14.67 0.63
CA PHE A 222 4.05 -14.68 -0.70
C PHE A 222 5.44 -14.02 -0.70
N SER A 223 6.48 -14.83 -0.50
CA SER A 223 7.88 -14.40 -0.56
C SER A 223 8.38 -14.21 -2.00
N LYS A 224 9.32 -13.26 -2.18
CA LYS A 224 10.12 -13.13 -3.41
C LYS A 224 11.37 -14.02 -3.39
N LYS A 225 11.78 -14.50 -2.22
CA LYS A 225 13.00 -15.29 -2.00
C LYS A 225 12.62 -16.75 -1.74
N GLY A 226 13.27 -17.70 -2.43
CA GLY A 226 13.09 -19.13 -2.19
C GLY A 226 12.22 -19.90 -3.20
N CYS A 227 11.93 -19.35 -4.38
CA CYS A 227 11.26 -20.10 -5.44
C CYS A 227 12.13 -21.28 -5.93
N LEU A 228 11.66 -22.52 -5.79
CA LEU A 228 12.36 -23.70 -6.37
C LEU A 228 12.34 -23.67 -7.91
N ARG A 229 11.23 -23.20 -8.51
CA ARG A 229 11.08 -23.00 -9.97
C ARG A 229 10.78 -21.54 -10.26
N HIS A 230 11.76 -20.81 -10.81
CA HIS A 230 11.61 -19.37 -11.03
C HIS A 230 10.67 -19.05 -12.21
N ASN A 231 10.81 -19.76 -13.33
CA ASN A 231 9.95 -19.56 -14.50
C ASN A 231 9.52 -20.91 -15.06
N PHE A 232 8.25 -21.03 -15.44
CA PHE A 232 7.69 -22.24 -16.05
C PHE A 232 6.49 -21.88 -16.92
N SER A 233 6.04 -22.81 -17.75
CA SER A 233 4.83 -22.65 -18.55
C SER A 233 3.80 -23.68 -18.13
N TYR A 234 2.53 -23.29 -18.19
CA TYR A 234 1.40 -24.17 -17.91
C TYR A 234 0.29 -23.92 -18.93
N VAL A 235 -0.57 -24.92 -19.11
CA VAL A 235 -1.70 -24.87 -20.05
C VAL A 235 -2.98 -24.73 -19.26
N ILE A 236 -3.85 -23.82 -19.69
CA ILE A 236 -5.22 -23.70 -19.21
C ILE A 236 -6.13 -24.33 -20.26
N GLU A 237 -6.91 -25.34 -19.85
CA GLU A 237 -7.89 -25.95 -20.74
C GLU A 237 -9.00 -24.95 -21.08
N ASN A 238 -9.54 -25.06 -22.30
CA ASN A 238 -10.55 -24.14 -22.78
C ASN A 238 -11.89 -24.22 -22.03
N SER A 239 -12.17 -25.37 -21.41
CA SER A 239 -13.32 -25.60 -20.53
C SER A 239 -13.30 -24.72 -19.27
N TYR A 240 -12.13 -24.24 -18.85
CA TYR A 240 -11.93 -23.43 -17.64
C TYR A 240 -11.66 -21.96 -17.94
N LEU A 241 -11.76 -21.55 -19.22
CA LEU A 241 -11.58 -20.18 -19.66
C LEU A 241 -12.94 -19.54 -19.92
N SER A 242 -13.06 -18.28 -19.49
CA SER A 242 -14.21 -17.44 -19.79
C SER A 242 -14.49 -17.43 -21.31
N HIS A 243 -15.76 -17.53 -21.68
CA HIS A 243 -16.23 -17.59 -23.07
C HIS A 243 -15.84 -18.83 -23.88
N TYR A 244 -15.25 -19.86 -23.25
CA TYR A 244 -15.00 -21.18 -23.85
C TYR A 244 -14.32 -21.12 -25.23
N PRO A 245 -13.09 -20.57 -25.33
CA PRO A 245 -12.38 -20.44 -26.59
C PRO A 245 -12.14 -21.80 -27.27
N SER A 246 -11.95 -21.81 -28.59
CA SER A 246 -11.74 -23.06 -29.33
C SER A 246 -10.38 -23.71 -29.06
N SER A 247 -9.42 -22.98 -28.51
CA SER A 247 -8.05 -23.44 -28.25
C SER A 247 -7.64 -23.23 -26.80
N GLN A 248 -6.82 -24.15 -26.29
CA GLN A 248 -6.17 -24.02 -24.98
C GLN A 248 -5.22 -22.82 -24.95
N GLN A 249 -4.97 -22.29 -23.76
CA GLN A 249 -4.09 -21.15 -23.56
C GLN A 249 -2.79 -21.58 -22.88
N LEU A 250 -1.65 -21.35 -23.56
CA LEU A 250 -0.31 -21.53 -22.96
C LEU A 250 0.09 -20.25 -22.22
N VAL A 251 0.34 -20.36 -20.92
CA VAL A 251 0.73 -19.24 -20.07
C VAL A 251 2.16 -19.42 -19.59
N ALA A 252 2.97 -18.37 -19.73
CA ALA A 252 4.31 -18.30 -19.16
C ALA A 252 4.26 -17.63 -17.78
N HIS A 253 4.55 -18.40 -16.74
CA HIS A 253 4.68 -17.90 -15.38
C HIS A 253 6.10 -17.37 -15.12
N VAL A 254 6.20 -16.08 -14.79
CA VAL A 254 7.45 -15.41 -14.44
C VAL A 254 7.43 -15.03 -12.97
N ALA A 255 8.21 -15.70 -12.10
CA ALA A 255 8.14 -15.46 -10.65
C ALA A 255 8.46 -14.02 -10.25
N LYS A 256 9.32 -13.31 -11.00
CA LYS A 256 9.59 -11.89 -10.75
C LYS A 256 8.34 -11.01 -10.88
N LYS A 257 7.40 -11.40 -11.75
CA LYS A 257 6.15 -10.69 -12.02
C LYS A 257 5.00 -11.18 -11.14
N PHE A 258 4.83 -12.49 -11.03
CA PHE A 258 3.63 -13.10 -10.43
C PHE A 258 3.85 -13.65 -9.01
N ARG A 259 5.07 -13.54 -8.49
CA ARG A 259 5.54 -14.14 -7.23
C ARG A 259 5.55 -15.67 -7.26
N CYS A 260 6.10 -16.28 -6.22
CA CYS A 260 6.11 -17.73 -6.08
C CYS A 260 4.70 -18.24 -5.80
N PRO A 261 4.20 -19.26 -6.51
CA PRO A 261 2.92 -19.86 -6.18
C PRO A 261 2.98 -20.53 -4.81
N ILE A 262 1.88 -20.43 -4.06
CA ILE A 262 1.64 -21.26 -2.88
C ILE A 262 0.85 -22.48 -3.33
N VAL A 263 1.28 -23.64 -2.89
CA VAL A 263 0.65 -24.93 -3.18
C VAL A 263 -0.43 -25.19 -2.13
N LEU A 264 -1.67 -25.40 -2.55
CA LEU A 264 -2.83 -25.65 -1.68
C LEU A 264 -3.57 -26.90 -2.13
N GLU A 265 -4.06 -27.70 -1.18
CA GLU A 265 -4.98 -28.80 -1.52
C GLU A 265 -6.33 -28.22 -1.96
N PHE A 266 -6.97 -28.78 -3.00
CA PHE A 266 -8.23 -28.25 -3.54
C PHE A 266 -9.36 -28.14 -2.49
N SER A 267 -9.32 -28.96 -1.43
CA SER A 267 -10.29 -28.95 -0.33
C SER A 267 -10.12 -27.74 0.61
N MET A 268 -8.96 -27.08 0.57
CA MET A 268 -8.66 -25.93 1.41
C MET A 268 -9.14 -24.63 0.79
N THR A 269 -9.90 -23.86 1.55
CA THR A 269 -10.31 -22.51 1.19
C THR A 269 -9.18 -21.51 1.46
N PHE A 270 -9.06 -20.44 0.67
CA PHE A 270 -8.00 -19.45 0.82
C PHE A 270 -8.51 -18.03 1.08
N LEU A 271 -7.98 -17.38 2.12
CA LEU A 271 -8.24 -15.97 2.43
C LEU A 271 -6.97 -15.12 2.17
N PRO A 272 -6.95 -14.29 1.12
CA PRO A 272 -5.80 -13.43 0.81
C PRO A 272 -5.64 -12.27 1.80
N HIS A 273 -4.83 -12.45 2.84
CA HIS A 273 -4.49 -11.37 3.77
C HIS A 273 -3.56 -10.33 3.15
N GLN A 274 -4.02 -9.07 3.08
CA GLN A 274 -3.26 -7.96 2.49
C GLN A 274 -2.48 -7.18 3.55
N GLN A 275 -1.26 -6.79 3.22
CA GLN A 275 -0.37 -5.99 4.07
C GLN A 275 0.13 -4.77 3.29
N LYS A 276 0.11 -3.60 3.93
CA LYS A 276 0.59 -2.33 3.37
C LYS A 276 2.02 -2.07 3.81
N PHE A 277 2.84 -1.61 2.87
CA PHE A 277 4.24 -1.27 3.08
C PHE A 277 4.56 0.14 2.58
N ASP A 278 5.57 0.76 3.18
CA ASP A 278 6.18 2.01 2.75
C ASP A 278 7.72 1.89 2.71
N ASP A 279 8.43 3.02 2.62
CA ASP A 279 9.89 3.10 2.64
C ASP A 279 10.53 2.48 3.89
N ASN A 280 9.84 2.52 5.03
CA ASN A 280 10.34 2.05 6.31
C ASN A 280 9.96 0.59 6.59
N GLY A 281 9.19 -0.04 5.68
CA GLY A 281 8.80 -1.43 5.75
C GLY A 281 7.31 -1.61 5.98
N TYR A 282 6.95 -2.55 6.85
CA TYR A 282 5.54 -2.89 7.12
C TYR A 282 4.84 -1.75 7.87
N VAL A 283 3.64 -1.38 7.41
CA VAL A 283 2.81 -0.33 8.00
C VAL A 283 1.63 -0.92 8.77
N GLU A 284 0.76 -1.67 8.09
CA GLU A 284 -0.45 -2.26 8.66
C GLU A 284 -0.98 -3.43 7.83
N ASP A 285 -1.83 -4.26 8.45
CA ASP A 285 -2.70 -5.18 7.73
C ASP A 285 -3.90 -4.41 7.18
N VAL A 286 -4.23 -4.61 5.90
CA VAL A 286 -5.35 -3.91 5.27
C VAL A 286 -6.67 -4.53 5.75
N THR A 287 -7.53 -3.69 6.34
CA THR A 287 -8.82 -4.09 6.92
C THR A 287 -10.03 -3.71 6.06
N VAL A 288 -9.80 -3.04 4.93
CA VAL A 288 -10.85 -2.53 4.05
C VAL A 288 -11.19 -3.53 2.95
N ASN A 289 -12.26 -3.25 2.22
CA ASN A 289 -12.75 -4.09 1.14
C ASN A 289 -11.77 -4.08 -0.05
N PHE A 290 -11.54 -5.26 -0.60
CA PHE A 290 -10.74 -5.46 -1.80
C PHE A 290 -11.35 -6.56 -2.67
N ILE A 291 -10.93 -6.60 -3.93
CA ILE A 291 -11.33 -7.65 -4.88
C ILE A 291 -10.13 -8.47 -5.29
N VAL A 292 -10.44 -9.68 -5.75
CA VAL A 292 -9.51 -10.56 -6.43
C VAL A 292 -10.10 -10.97 -7.77
N TRP A 293 -9.27 -11.03 -8.81
CA TRP A 293 -9.68 -11.51 -10.12
C TRP A 293 -8.55 -12.31 -10.75
N GLU A 294 -8.89 -13.33 -11.54
CA GLU A 294 -7.90 -14.11 -12.27
C GLU A 294 -7.49 -13.37 -13.55
N ILE A 295 -6.18 -13.18 -13.76
CA ILE A 295 -5.66 -12.28 -14.80
C ILE A 295 -5.58 -12.92 -16.18
N HIS A 296 -5.69 -14.25 -16.26
CA HIS A 296 -5.66 -15.04 -17.50
C HIS A 296 -7.06 -15.43 -17.98
N GLY A 297 -8.12 -15.04 -17.27
CA GLY A 297 -9.51 -15.23 -17.69
C GLY A 297 -10.14 -16.54 -17.23
N ARG A 298 -9.55 -17.23 -16.25
CA ARG A 298 -10.17 -18.41 -15.65
C ARG A 298 -11.48 -18.07 -14.94
N ASP A 299 -12.50 -18.91 -15.09
CA ASP A 299 -13.82 -18.75 -14.46
C ASP A 299 -14.22 -19.94 -13.57
N ASP A 300 -13.29 -20.85 -13.30
CA ASP A 300 -13.52 -22.11 -12.60
C ASP A 300 -13.30 -22.03 -11.08
N TYR A 301 -13.06 -20.84 -10.53
CA TYR A 301 -13.00 -20.57 -9.08
C TYR A 301 -14.25 -19.87 -8.58
N SER A 302 -14.49 -19.90 -7.28
CA SER A 302 -15.64 -19.20 -6.69
C SER A 302 -15.35 -18.71 -5.27
N PHE A 303 -16.39 -18.25 -4.58
CA PHE A 303 -16.35 -17.77 -3.21
C PHE A 303 -17.28 -18.58 -2.31
N ASN A 304 -16.88 -18.82 -1.07
CA ASN A 304 -17.66 -19.64 -0.13
C ASN A 304 -18.96 -18.99 0.38
N THR A 305 -19.14 -17.68 0.15
CA THR A 305 -20.25 -16.88 0.66
C THR A 305 -21.05 -16.25 -0.47
N THR A 306 -22.36 -16.13 -0.27
CA THR A 306 -23.29 -15.47 -1.21
C THR A 306 -23.61 -14.04 -0.75
N MET A 307 -24.07 -13.18 -1.66
CA MET A 307 -24.48 -11.80 -1.32
C MET A 307 -25.54 -11.76 -0.19
N ARG A 308 -26.50 -12.68 -0.21
CA ARG A 308 -27.56 -12.81 0.82
C ARG A 308 -26.99 -13.11 2.21
N LYS A 309 -26.12 -14.13 2.32
CA LYS A 309 -25.43 -14.48 3.57
C LYS A 309 -24.57 -13.33 4.10
N HIS A 310 -24.04 -12.50 3.20
CA HIS A 310 -23.26 -11.33 3.58
C HIS A 310 -24.11 -10.11 3.96
N GLY A 311 -25.45 -10.19 3.87
CA GLY A 311 -26.37 -9.12 4.26
C GLY A 311 -26.56 -8.04 3.21
N CYS A 312 -26.23 -8.29 1.94
CA CYS A 312 -26.55 -7.37 0.86
C CYS A 312 -28.07 -7.17 0.73
N LEU A 313 -28.48 -5.91 0.54
CA LEU A 313 -29.87 -5.53 0.28
C LEU A 313 -30.17 -5.47 -1.22
N ASN A 314 -29.17 -5.07 -2.00
CA ASN A 314 -29.18 -5.03 -3.46
C ASN A 314 -28.08 -5.94 -4.02
N GLU A 315 -28.16 -6.27 -5.31
CA GLU A 315 -27.10 -7.02 -5.98
C GLU A 315 -25.77 -6.25 -5.90
N ALA A 316 -24.74 -6.91 -5.40
CA ALA A 316 -23.39 -6.35 -5.33
C ALA A 316 -22.76 -6.33 -6.72
N GLN A 317 -21.85 -5.39 -6.94
CA GLN A 317 -21.01 -5.42 -8.15
C GLN A 317 -20.18 -6.70 -8.17
N THR A 318 -20.07 -7.30 -9.37
CA THR A 318 -19.23 -8.47 -9.66
C THR A 318 -18.19 -8.11 -10.71
N TRP A 319 -17.07 -8.82 -10.74
CA TRP A 319 -15.99 -8.62 -11.71
C TRP A 319 -16.51 -8.71 -13.14
N LYS A 320 -17.39 -9.68 -13.41
CA LYS A 320 -18.06 -9.84 -14.71
C LYS A 320 -18.89 -8.61 -15.08
N SER A 321 -19.78 -8.16 -14.20
CA SER A 321 -20.62 -6.98 -14.48
C SER A 321 -19.79 -5.71 -14.69
N MET A 322 -18.70 -5.54 -13.93
CA MET A 322 -17.86 -4.36 -14.00
C MET A 322 -16.94 -4.35 -15.22
N THR A 323 -16.46 -5.51 -15.66
CA THR A 323 -15.68 -5.64 -16.91
C THR A 323 -16.56 -5.48 -18.15
N GLU A 324 -17.79 -6.00 -18.14
CA GLU A 324 -18.75 -5.77 -19.22
C GLU A 324 -19.14 -4.29 -19.35
N LEU A 325 -19.44 -3.63 -18.23
CA LEU A 325 -19.75 -2.20 -18.19
C LEU A 325 -18.57 -1.33 -18.67
N ASN A 326 -17.35 -1.71 -18.30
CA ASN A 326 -16.13 -0.97 -18.60
C ASN A 326 -15.24 -1.64 -19.64
N LYS A 327 -15.84 -2.34 -20.62
CA LYS A 327 -15.11 -3.10 -21.66
C LYS A 327 -14.11 -2.29 -22.50
N HIS A 328 -14.23 -0.96 -22.48
CA HIS A 328 -13.35 -0.03 -23.18
C HIS A 328 -12.06 0.28 -22.41
N LEU A 329 -11.98 -0.13 -21.14
CA LEU A 329 -10.81 0.06 -20.28
C LEU A 329 -9.98 -1.22 -20.20
N PRO A 330 -8.68 -1.12 -19.90
CA PRO A 330 -7.89 -2.28 -19.49
C PRO A 330 -8.53 -3.00 -18.30
N LEU A 331 -8.45 -4.33 -18.25
CA LEU A 331 -9.06 -5.16 -17.19
C LEU A 331 -8.76 -4.63 -15.78
N GLU A 332 -7.51 -4.29 -15.50
CA GLU A 332 -7.08 -3.77 -14.20
C GLU A 332 -7.79 -2.47 -13.78
N LYS A 333 -8.32 -1.70 -14.74
CA LYS A 333 -9.05 -0.44 -14.51
C LYS A 333 -10.58 -0.59 -14.61
N ALA A 334 -11.09 -1.79 -14.85
CA ALA A 334 -12.53 -2.02 -14.99
C ALA A 334 -13.28 -1.83 -13.67
N TRP A 335 -12.66 -2.19 -12.55
CA TRP A 335 -13.24 -2.04 -11.22
C TRP A 335 -12.20 -1.50 -10.23
N GLY A 336 -12.57 -0.46 -9.51
CA GLY A 336 -11.72 0.19 -8.52
C GLY A 336 -12.50 1.09 -7.57
N PRO A 337 -11.80 1.82 -6.70
CA PRO A 337 -12.44 2.74 -5.77
C PRO A 337 -13.28 3.83 -6.43
N GLU A 338 -12.93 4.22 -7.65
CA GLU A 338 -13.61 5.25 -8.44
C GLU A 338 -15.05 4.91 -8.83
N ASN A 339 -15.40 3.62 -8.90
CA ASN A 339 -16.71 3.16 -9.34
C ASN A 339 -17.32 2.11 -8.39
N TYR A 340 -16.72 1.92 -7.21
CA TYR A 340 -17.21 1.01 -6.18
C TYR A 340 -18.49 1.54 -5.51
N LYS A 341 -19.47 0.65 -5.36
CA LYS A 341 -20.74 0.89 -4.66
C LYS A 341 -21.03 -0.29 -3.73
N HIS A 342 -21.32 0.02 -2.47
CA HIS A 342 -21.67 -1.00 -1.49
C HIS A 342 -23.10 -1.51 -1.68
N CYS A 343 -23.35 -2.79 -1.37
CA CYS A 343 -24.65 -3.44 -1.54
C CYS A 343 -25.62 -3.26 -0.35
N PHE A 344 -25.19 -2.56 0.70
CA PHE A 344 -25.91 -2.46 1.99
C PHE A 344 -26.89 -1.28 2.08
N SER A 345 -27.17 -0.58 0.98
CA SER A 345 -28.10 0.56 0.98
C SER A 345 -29.25 0.32 0.01
N TYR A 346 -30.47 0.59 0.46
CA TYR A 346 -31.65 0.58 -0.40
C TYR A 346 -31.63 1.67 -1.47
N ALA A 347 -30.92 2.79 -1.21
CA ALA A 347 -30.84 3.91 -2.12
C ALA A 347 -29.80 3.69 -3.25
N ILE A 348 -28.93 2.69 -3.12
CA ILE A 348 -27.78 2.47 -4.01
C ILE A 348 -27.78 1.02 -4.45
N GLY A 349 -27.98 0.77 -5.76
CA GLY A 349 -27.88 -0.56 -6.36
C GLY A 349 -29.10 -0.94 -7.18
N LYS A 350 -29.06 -2.15 -7.76
CA LYS A 350 -30.18 -2.74 -8.48
C LYS A 350 -30.74 -3.92 -7.67
N PRO A 351 -32.07 -4.09 -7.60
CA PRO A 351 -32.65 -5.35 -7.15
C PRO A 351 -32.20 -6.47 -8.09
N GLY A 352 -31.69 -7.58 -7.54
CA GLY A 352 -31.14 -8.67 -8.33
C GLY A 352 -31.00 -9.97 -7.53
N ASP A 353 -30.29 -10.96 -8.08
CA ASP A 353 -30.14 -12.27 -7.44
C ASP A 353 -29.07 -12.27 -6.34
N LEU A 354 -29.54 -12.24 -5.09
CA LEU A 354 -28.67 -12.26 -3.91
C LEU A 354 -28.05 -13.64 -3.63
N ASN A 355 -28.39 -14.68 -4.39
CA ASN A 355 -27.81 -16.02 -4.23
C ASN A 355 -26.46 -16.18 -4.94
N GLN A 356 -26.08 -15.20 -5.77
CA GLN A 356 -24.77 -15.20 -6.42
C GLN A 356 -23.62 -15.13 -5.38
N PRO A 357 -22.43 -15.63 -5.74
CA PRO A 357 -21.23 -15.48 -4.91
C PRO A 357 -20.92 -14.01 -4.62
N TYR A 358 -20.49 -13.72 -3.40
CA TYR A 358 -20.02 -12.40 -3.03
C TYR A 358 -18.52 -12.32 -3.32
N GLU A 359 -18.09 -11.42 -4.21
CA GLU A 359 -16.69 -11.37 -4.68
C GLU A 359 -15.80 -10.39 -3.91
N ILE A 360 -16.38 -9.59 -3.02
CA ILE A 360 -15.65 -8.58 -2.25
C ILE A 360 -15.14 -9.24 -0.95
N ILE A 361 -13.83 -9.12 -0.71
CA ILE A 361 -13.18 -9.70 0.46
C ILE A 361 -12.77 -8.57 1.42
N ASN A 362 -12.86 -8.87 2.71
CA ASN A 362 -12.36 -8.05 3.81
C ASN A 362 -11.65 -8.98 4.80
N LYS A 363 -10.67 -8.47 5.56
CA LYS A 363 -10.03 -9.20 6.67
C LYS A 363 -11.03 -9.88 7.63
N SER A 364 -12.19 -9.28 7.85
CA SER A 364 -13.19 -9.73 8.83
C SER A 364 -14.39 -10.49 8.24
N ASN A 365 -14.55 -10.55 6.91
CA ASN A 365 -15.78 -11.11 6.32
C ASN A 365 -15.75 -12.62 6.07
N TYR A 366 -14.65 -13.31 6.39
CA TYR A 366 -14.45 -14.76 6.21
C TYR A 366 -14.84 -15.30 4.83
N ASN A 367 -14.82 -14.41 3.82
CA ASN A 367 -15.13 -14.76 2.45
C ASN A 367 -13.88 -15.31 1.78
N HIS A 368 -13.87 -16.61 1.49
CA HIS A 368 -12.69 -17.32 1.02
C HIS A 368 -12.84 -17.73 -0.43
N ILE A 369 -11.73 -17.73 -1.15
CA ILE A 369 -11.62 -18.31 -2.48
C ILE A 369 -11.71 -19.82 -2.35
N ILE A 370 -12.53 -20.43 -3.21
CA ILE A 370 -12.72 -21.87 -3.32
C ILE A 370 -12.44 -22.33 -4.75
N TRP A 371 -12.02 -23.58 -4.85
CA TRP A 371 -11.54 -24.19 -6.08
C TRP A 371 -12.45 -25.34 -6.50
N PRO A 372 -12.44 -25.72 -7.78
CA PRO A 372 -13.15 -26.90 -8.24
C PRO A 372 -12.44 -28.17 -7.73
N LEU A 373 -13.22 -29.20 -7.39
CA LEU A 373 -12.70 -30.43 -6.77
C LEU A 373 -12.23 -31.49 -7.78
N ASP A 374 -12.44 -31.22 -9.07
CA ASP A 374 -12.28 -32.19 -10.17
C ASP A 374 -10.93 -32.09 -10.89
N HIS A 375 -10.14 -31.03 -10.65
CA HIS A 375 -8.84 -30.86 -11.29
C HIS A 375 -7.87 -29.99 -10.48
N SER A 376 -6.58 -30.14 -10.79
CA SER A 376 -5.50 -29.29 -10.28
C SER A 376 -5.25 -28.12 -11.23
N GLY A 377 -5.04 -26.91 -10.71
CA GLY A 377 -4.98 -25.70 -11.50
C GLY A 377 -3.95 -24.70 -10.99
N MET A 378 -3.37 -23.95 -11.91
CA MET A 378 -2.53 -22.80 -11.62
C MET A 378 -3.34 -21.53 -11.87
N TYR A 379 -3.43 -20.67 -10.86
CA TYR A 379 -4.22 -19.45 -10.85
C TYR A 379 -3.33 -18.26 -10.54
N VAL A 380 -3.48 -17.17 -11.30
CA VAL A 380 -2.77 -15.93 -11.02
C VAL A 380 -3.78 -14.82 -10.77
N PHE A 381 -3.78 -14.30 -9.56
CA PHE A 381 -4.76 -13.33 -9.10
C PHE A 381 -4.18 -11.93 -9.01
N GLY A 382 -4.90 -10.97 -9.57
CA GLY A 382 -4.77 -9.57 -9.23
C GLY A 382 -5.57 -9.26 -7.96
N VAL A 383 -5.04 -8.36 -7.13
CA VAL A 383 -5.72 -7.79 -5.97
C VAL A 383 -5.78 -6.29 -6.13
N LYS A 384 -6.91 -5.69 -5.77
CA LYS A 384 -7.07 -4.23 -5.73
C LYS A 384 -7.95 -3.82 -4.57
N ILE A 385 -7.52 -2.77 -3.86
CA ILE A 385 -8.33 -2.16 -2.81
C ILE A 385 -9.51 -1.41 -3.45
N LEU A 386 -10.72 -1.61 -2.92
CA LEU A 386 -11.95 -0.97 -3.41
C LEU A 386 -12.40 0.24 -2.58
N ASP A 387 -11.95 0.37 -1.34
CA ASP A 387 -12.39 1.46 -0.48
C ASP A 387 -11.87 2.82 -0.99
N PRO A 388 -12.77 3.75 -1.40
CA PRO A 388 -12.40 5.05 -1.97
C PRO A 388 -11.76 5.99 -0.95
N ASN A 389 -11.94 5.74 0.34
CA ASN A 389 -11.36 6.52 1.42
C ASN A 389 -10.02 5.96 1.93
N TYR A 390 -9.55 4.83 1.41
CA TYR A 390 -8.38 4.16 1.98
C TYR A 390 -7.05 4.83 1.65
N SER A 391 -6.79 5.12 0.37
CA SER A 391 -5.55 5.76 -0.08
C SER A 391 -5.74 6.51 -1.40
N PHE A 392 -4.86 7.47 -1.68
CA PHE A 392 -4.70 8.05 -3.02
C PHE A 392 -3.93 7.13 -3.99
N CYS A 393 -3.16 6.17 -3.47
CA CYS A 393 -2.39 5.27 -4.30
C CYS A 393 -3.27 4.19 -4.93
N ASN A 394 -2.93 3.82 -6.17
CA ASN A 394 -3.49 2.64 -6.82
C ASN A 394 -2.86 1.37 -6.23
N LEU A 395 -3.35 0.96 -5.06
CA LEU A 395 -2.83 -0.17 -4.31
C LEU A 395 -3.31 -1.49 -4.93
N THR A 396 -2.39 -2.12 -5.66
CA THR A 396 -2.60 -3.42 -6.31
C THR A 396 -1.47 -4.39 -5.99
N ALA A 397 -1.78 -5.68 -6.00
CA ALA A 397 -0.81 -6.76 -5.84
C ALA A 397 -1.15 -7.93 -6.76
N ILE A 398 -0.16 -8.78 -7.02
CA ILE A 398 -0.35 -10.03 -7.74
C ILE A 398 0.20 -11.17 -6.88
N PHE A 399 -0.52 -12.30 -6.88
CA PHE A 399 -0.11 -13.55 -6.25
C PHE A 399 -0.58 -14.74 -7.08
N ALA A 400 0.05 -15.90 -6.88
CA ALA A 400 -0.24 -17.11 -7.64
C ALA A 400 -0.56 -18.28 -6.71
N ILE A 401 -1.50 -19.14 -7.09
CA ILE A 401 -1.85 -20.34 -6.32
C ILE A 401 -1.81 -21.54 -7.26
N GLU A 402 -1.19 -22.62 -6.79
CA GLU A 402 -1.22 -23.92 -7.42
C GLU A 402 -2.08 -24.84 -6.56
N THR A 403 -3.22 -25.30 -7.09
CA THR A 403 -4.04 -26.29 -6.41
C THR A 403 -3.59 -27.69 -6.80
N PHE A 404 -3.57 -28.61 -5.83
CA PHE A 404 -3.26 -30.01 -6.08
C PHE A 404 -4.29 -30.94 -5.46
N GLY A 405 -4.33 -32.15 -6.01
CA GLY A 405 -5.26 -33.21 -5.64
C GLY A 405 -6.38 -33.36 -6.68
N LEU A 406 -6.93 -34.56 -6.75
CA LEU A 406 -7.98 -34.94 -7.70
C LEU A 406 -8.98 -35.82 -6.96
N ILE A 407 -10.26 -35.42 -6.92
CA ILE A 407 -11.32 -36.40 -6.73
C ILE A 407 -11.58 -37.01 -8.11
N THR A 408 -10.94 -38.15 -8.39
CA THR A 408 -11.31 -38.93 -9.57
C THR A 408 -12.77 -39.34 -9.41
N ARG A 409 -13.70 -38.64 -10.06
CA ARG A 409 -15.07 -39.12 -10.19
C ARG A 409 -14.96 -40.49 -10.86
N PRO A 410 -15.42 -41.58 -10.23
CA PRO A 410 -15.32 -42.88 -10.84
C PRO A 410 -16.09 -42.82 -12.16
N ASN A 411 -15.40 -43.16 -13.26
CA ASN A 411 -15.99 -43.11 -14.59
C ASN A 411 -17.26 -43.97 -14.56
N GLY A 412 -18.42 -43.37 -14.87
CA GLY A 412 -19.71 -44.07 -14.84
C GLY A 412 -19.69 -45.35 -15.68
N TYR A 413 -18.92 -45.36 -16.77
CA TYR A 413 -18.70 -46.55 -17.60
C TYR A 413 -17.88 -47.64 -16.89
N LEU A 414 -16.86 -47.27 -16.11
CA LEU A 414 -16.09 -48.23 -15.31
C LEU A 414 -16.96 -48.84 -14.20
N VAL A 415 -17.76 -48.01 -13.51
CA VAL A 415 -18.68 -48.47 -12.47
C VAL A 415 -19.74 -49.40 -13.06
N ALA A 416 -20.37 -49.00 -14.16
CA ALA A 416 -21.37 -49.82 -14.86
C ALA A 416 -20.76 -51.13 -15.39
N SER A 417 -19.56 -51.09 -15.96
CA SER A 417 -18.86 -52.29 -16.45
C SER A 417 -18.53 -53.24 -15.30
N PHE A 418 -18.10 -52.73 -14.15
CA PHE A 418 -17.80 -53.54 -12.97
C PHE A 418 -19.06 -54.17 -12.37
N LEU A 419 -20.15 -53.41 -12.26
CA LEU A 419 -21.46 -53.91 -11.82
C LEU A 419 -22.01 -54.99 -12.77
N PHE A 420 -21.87 -54.79 -14.08
CA PHE A 420 -22.27 -55.76 -15.10
C PHE A 420 -21.47 -57.07 -14.97
N LEU A 421 -20.15 -56.97 -14.74
CA LEU A 421 -19.29 -58.13 -14.49
C LEU A 421 -19.72 -58.89 -13.23
N LEU A 422 -20.02 -58.19 -12.15
CA LEU A 422 -20.53 -58.77 -10.90
C LEU A 422 -21.86 -59.50 -11.09
N MET A 423 -22.79 -58.89 -11.84
CA MET A 423 -24.07 -59.49 -12.18
C MET A 423 -23.91 -60.77 -13.02
N LEU A 424 -23.04 -60.75 -14.05
CA LEU A 424 -22.72 -61.94 -14.85
C LEU A 424 -22.11 -63.06 -13.99
N LEU A 425 -21.20 -62.71 -13.09
CA LEU A 425 -20.55 -63.66 -12.19
C LEU A 425 -21.58 -64.29 -11.25
N PHE A 426 -22.47 -63.49 -10.67
CA PHE A 426 -23.58 -63.98 -9.84
C PHE A 426 -24.51 -64.92 -10.62
N PHE A 427 -24.95 -64.53 -11.83
CA PHE A 427 -25.77 -65.39 -12.68
C PHE A 427 -25.06 -66.69 -13.05
N SER A 428 -23.77 -66.65 -13.38
CA SER A 428 -23.00 -67.85 -13.70
C SER A 428 -22.93 -68.82 -12.52
N ILE A 429 -22.71 -68.33 -11.29
CA ILE A 429 -22.73 -69.14 -10.06
C ILE A 429 -24.12 -69.73 -9.83
N LEU A 430 -25.18 -68.95 -10.07
CA LEU A 430 -26.56 -69.39 -9.87
C LEU A 430 -26.95 -70.50 -10.87
N VAL A 431 -26.55 -70.35 -12.13
CA VAL A 431 -26.77 -71.37 -13.17
C VAL A 431 -25.96 -72.63 -12.88
N LEU A 432 -24.67 -72.50 -12.52
CA LEU A 432 -23.82 -73.65 -12.17
C LEU A 432 -24.32 -74.37 -10.92
N SER A 433 -24.74 -73.63 -9.89
CA SER A 433 -25.31 -74.22 -8.67
C SER A 433 -26.65 -74.91 -8.94
N TYR A 434 -27.49 -74.37 -9.82
CA TYR A 434 -28.72 -75.03 -10.28
C TYR A 434 -28.42 -76.34 -11.02
N PHE A 435 -27.46 -76.36 -11.94
CA PHE A 435 -27.07 -77.59 -12.64
C PHE A 435 -26.46 -78.62 -11.69
N GLN A 436 -25.66 -78.20 -10.71
CA GLN A 436 -25.11 -79.07 -9.69
C GLN A 436 -26.19 -79.62 -8.76
N TYR A 437 -27.15 -78.79 -8.36
CA TYR A 437 -28.35 -79.21 -7.62
C TYR A 437 -29.16 -80.22 -8.42
N MET A 438 -29.43 -79.96 -9.71
CA MET A 438 -30.16 -80.89 -10.59
C MET A 438 -29.42 -82.21 -10.79
N LYS A 439 -28.08 -82.19 -10.85
CA LYS A 439 -27.26 -83.41 -10.94
C LYS A 439 -27.39 -84.26 -9.67
N ILE A 440 -27.32 -83.63 -8.50
CA ILE A 440 -27.51 -84.29 -7.19
C ILE A 440 -28.96 -84.80 -7.06
N TYR A 441 -29.94 -83.95 -7.36
CA TYR A 441 -31.37 -84.29 -7.29
C TYR A 441 -31.73 -85.47 -8.21
N ARG A 442 -31.15 -85.53 -9.43
CA ARG A 442 -31.31 -86.69 -10.31
C ARG A 442 -30.65 -87.95 -9.74
N GLN A 443 -29.49 -87.86 -9.08
CA GLN A 443 -28.89 -89.03 -8.43
C GLN A 443 -29.79 -89.64 -7.35
N TYR A 444 -30.53 -88.81 -6.59
CA TYR A 444 -31.42 -89.28 -5.53
C TYR A 444 -32.80 -89.79 -6.01
N ILE A 445 -33.21 -89.50 -7.25
CA ILE A 445 -34.47 -90.02 -7.83
C ILE A 445 -34.27 -91.37 -8.55
N TYR A 446 -33.06 -91.64 -9.05
CA TYR A 446 -32.77 -92.85 -9.83
C TYR A 446 -32.06 -93.97 -9.05
N GLU A 447 -31.91 -93.86 -7.73
CA GLU A 447 -31.65 -95.04 -6.89
C GLU A 447 -32.97 -95.83 -6.71
N PRO A 448 -33.08 -97.06 -7.23
CA PRO A 448 -34.22 -97.90 -6.93
C PRO A 448 -34.23 -98.24 -5.44
N LEU A 449 -35.40 -98.17 -4.81
CA LEU A 449 -35.68 -98.90 -3.56
C LEU A 449 -35.21 -100.34 -3.76
N HIS A 450 -34.11 -100.73 -3.13
CA HIS A 450 -33.72 -102.13 -3.12
C HIS A 450 -34.75 -102.93 -2.30
N GLU A 451 -35.27 -103.95 -2.97
CA GLU A 451 -36.27 -104.93 -2.56
C GLU A 451 -36.00 -105.66 -1.22
N PRO A 452 -37.05 -106.25 -0.62
CA PRO A 452 -37.04 -106.81 0.73
C PRO A 452 -36.34 -108.17 0.82
N GLU A 453 -35.49 -108.37 1.83
CA GLU A 453 -35.03 -109.71 2.17
C GLU A 453 -36.09 -110.49 2.96
N ARG A 454 -36.42 -111.67 2.40
CA ARG A 454 -37.30 -112.68 2.96
C ARG A 454 -36.71 -113.36 4.21
N LYS A 455 -37.60 -113.62 5.16
CA LYS A 455 -37.52 -114.53 6.33
C LYS A 455 -36.64 -115.78 6.19
N GLN A 456 -35.95 -116.15 7.28
CA GLN A 456 -36.04 -117.40 8.10
C GLN A 456 -34.81 -117.44 9.04
N LYS A 457 -34.77 -117.93 10.29
CA LYS A 457 -35.57 -118.91 11.07
C LYS A 457 -35.16 -118.83 12.57
N LYS A 458 -36.14 -119.10 13.45
CA LYS A 458 -36.13 -119.78 14.77
C LYS A 458 -34.94 -119.60 15.75
N THR A 459 -35.25 -119.15 16.96
CA THR A 459 -35.31 -120.04 18.13
C THR A 459 -36.48 -119.64 19.02
#